data_AF-A0A0F9J446-F1
#
_entry.id   AF-A0A0F9J446-F1
#
_cell.length_a   1.000
_cell.length_b   1.000
_cell.length_c   1.000
_cell.angle_alpha   90.00
_cell.angle_beta   90.00
_cell.angle_gamma   90.00
#
_symmetry.space_group_name_H-M   'P 1'
#
loop_
_entity.id
_entity.type
_entity.pdbx_description
1 polymer ?
#
loop_
_entity_poly.entity_id
_entity_poly.type
_entity_poly.pdbx_seq_one_letter_code
_entity_poly.pdbx_strand_id
1 'polypeptide(L)'
;MQDLPVSLARVIYQQNYWDLLKLDPISEISDDISLELFDTAVNCGVGFAGISLQRSLNAFNRNGRDYPDLVVDGLVGRMTVTAFRALIDKRGLDGETVLLRALNSLQGARYIKLAESRPKDERFVRGWFLNRVN
;
A
#
# COMPACT_ATOMS: atom_id res chain seq x y z
N MET A 1 -16.07 14.63 -19.82
CA MET A 1 -15.67 13.39 -19.12
C MET A 1 -16.56 12.19 -19.49
N GLN A 2 -17.77 12.37 -20.05
CA GLN A 2 -18.67 11.25 -20.41
C GLN A 2 -18.13 10.33 -21.52
N ASP A 3 -17.30 10.84 -22.44
CA ASP A 3 -16.78 10.06 -23.56
C ASP A 3 -15.36 9.49 -23.34
N LEU A 4 -14.84 9.51 -22.11
CA LEU A 4 -13.50 8.99 -21.84
C LEU A 4 -13.49 7.47 -22.04
N PRO A 5 -12.70 6.92 -22.98
CA PRO A 5 -12.65 5.48 -23.17
C PRO A 5 -12.08 4.78 -21.94
N VAL A 6 -12.64 3.63 -21.58
CA VAL A 6 -12.15 2.80 -20.46
C VAL A 6 -10.67 2.43 -20.65
N SER A 7 -10.23 2.21 -21.89
CA SER A 7 -8.82 1.97 -22.23
C SER A 7 -7.92 3.13 -21.80
N LEU A 8 -8.34 4.37 -22.03
CA LEU A 8 -7.59 5.55 -21.60
C LEU A 8 -7.61 5.70 -20.07
N ALA A 9 -8.74 5.42 -19.42
CA ALA A 9 -8.80 5.43 -17.95
C ALA A 9 -7.81 4.41 -17.34
N ARG A 10 -7.68 3.21 -17.92
CA ARG A 10 -6.70 2.20 -17.48
C ARG A 10 -5.27 2.70 -17.61
N VAL A 11 -4.92 3.31 -18.74
CA VAL A 11 -3.58 3.90 -18.94
C VAL A 11 -3.28 4.97 -17.90
N ILE A 12 -4.24 5.85 -17.62
CA ILE A 12 -4.08 6.90 -16.59
C ILE A 12 -3.86 6.28 -15.21
N TYR A 13 -4.64 5.27 -14.84
CA TYR A 13 -4.50 4.63 -13.53
C TYR A 13 -3.19 3.86 -13.39
N GLN A 14 -2.78 3.17 -14.46
CA GLN A 14 -1.50 2.50 -14.51
C GLN A 14 -0.35 3.49 -14.29
N GLN A 15 -0.31 4.56 -15.10
CA GLN A 15 0.76 5.55 -15.03
C GLN A 15 0.80 6.32 -13.72
N ASN A 16 -0.36 6.66 -13.14
CA ASN A 16 -0.43 7.55 -11.98
C ASN A 16 -0.41 6.83 -10.62
N TYR A 17 -0.69 5.53 -10.57
CA TYR A 17 -0.79 4.82 -9.29
C TYR A 17 -0.01 3.50 -9.27
N TRP A 18 0.00 2.76 -10.39
CA TRP A 18 0.66 1.46 -10.47
C TRP A 18 2.16 1.60 -10.73
N ASP A 19 2.53 2.30 -11.80
CA ASP A 19 3.91 2.43 -12.26
C ASP A 19 4.75 3.25 -11.27
N LEU A 20 4.18 4.31 -10.69
CA LEU A 20 4.87 5.14 -9.69
C LEU A 20 5.25 4.37 -8.41
N LEU A 21 4.49 3.33 -8.07
CA LEU A 21 4.79 2.44 -6.94
C LEU A 21 5.54 1.17 -7.35
N LYS A 22 5.89 1.02 -8.63
CA LYS A 22 6.53 -0.18 -9.18
C LYS A 22 5.80 -1.45 -8.75
N LEU A 23 4.49 -1.50 -8.95
CA LEU A 23 3.68 -2.61 -8.45
C LEU A 23 3.84 -3.90 -9.25
N ASP A 24 4.35 -3.87 -10.49
CA ASP A 24 4.66 -5.10 -11.26
C ASP A 24 5.55 -6.08 -10.48
N PRO A 25 6.78 -5.71 -10.01
CA PRO A 25 7.62 -6.63 -9.25
C PRO A 25 7.08 -6.95 -7.84
N ILE A 26 6.13 -6.19 -7.33
CA ILE A 26 5.44 -6.49 -6.06
C ILE A 26 4.38 -7.57 -6.32
N SER A 27 3.58 -7.45 -7.38
CA SER A 27 2.57 -8.42 -7.82
C SER A 27 3.19 -9.78 -8.17
N GLU A 28 4.40 -9.79 -8.75
CA GLU A 28 5.17 -11.03 -8.94
C GLU A 28 5.45 -11.81 -7.64
N ILE A 29 5.40 -11.15 -6.48
CA ILE A 29 5.64 -11.76 -5.15
C ILE A 29 4.31 -12.00 -4.41
N SER A 30 3.39 -11.03 -4.48
CA SER A 30 2.08 -11.08 -3.84
C SER A 30 1.12 -10.11 -4.55
N ASP A 31 0.09 -10.69 -5.17
CA ASP A 31 -0.99 -9.92 -5.79
C ASP A 31 -1.76 -9.12 -4.74
N ASP A 32 -2.06 -9.72 -3.57
CA ASP A 32 -2.83 -9.07 -2.51
C ASP A 32 -2.16 -7.79 -2.00
N ILE A 33 -0.83 -7.83 -1.78
CA ILE A 33 -0.09 -6.63 -1.37
C ILE A 33 -0.06 -5.57 -2.49
N SER A 34 0.08 -5.98 -3.75
CA SER A 34 0.07 -5.04 -4.87
C SER A 34 -1.28 -4.35 -5.02
N LEU A 35 -2.39 -5.08 -4.88
CA LEU A 35 -3.75 -4.56 -4.97
C LEU A 35 -4.07 -3.63 -3.80
N GLU A 36 -3.63 -3.96 -2.60
CA GLU A 36 -3.80 -3.10 -1.42
C GLU A 36 -3.05 -1.77 -1.56
N LEU A 37 -1.81 -1.82 -2.02
CA LEU A 37 -1.01 -0.61 -2.28
C LEU A 37 -1.63 0.24 -3.39
N PHE A 38 -2.18 -0.39 -4.43
CA PHE A 38 -2.86 0.32 -5.52
C PHE A 38 -4.15 1.02 -5.03
N ASP A 39 -5.02 0.32 -4.29
CA ASP A 39 -6.23 0.92 -3.71
C ASP A 39 -5.87 2.08 -2.76
N THR A 40 -4.87 1.86 -1.90
CA THR A 40 -4.36 2.91 -1.01
C THR A 40 -3.81 4.10 -1.80
N ALA A 41 -3.10 3.88 -2.89
CA ALA A 41 -2.56 4.96 -3.72
C ALA A 41 -3.67 5.80 -4.37
N VAL A 42 -4.71 5.15 -4.88
CA VAL A 42 -5.86 5.81 -5.51
C VAL A 42 -6.62 6.67 -4.49
N ASN A 43 -6.81 6.16 -3.26
CA ASN A 43 -7.64 6.83 -2.27
C ASN A 43 -6.88 7.81 -1.35
N CYS A 44 -5.61 7.51 -1.04
CA CYS A 44 -4.81 8.23 -0.06
C CYS A 44 -3.52 8.85 -0.64
N GLY A 45 -3.24 8.60 -1.93
CA GLY A 45 -2.08 9.11 -2.65
C GLY A 45 -0.88 8.15 -2.63
N VAL A 46 -0.16 8.12 -3.75
CA VAL A 46 1.04 7.29 -4.00
C VAL A 46 2.07 7.40 -2.86
N GLY A 47 2.41 8.62 -2.44
CA GLY A 47 3.40 8.82 -1.38
C GLY A 47 2.99 8.19 -0.05
N PHE A 48 1.70 8.24 0.30
CA PHE A 48 1.21 7.61 1.53
C PHE A 48 1.29 6.09 1.46
N ALA A 49 0.93 5.49 0.32
CA ALA A 49 1.04 4.05 0.10
C ALA A 49 2.51 3.58 0.23
N GLY A 50 3.43 4.26 -0.45
CA GLY A 50 4.87 3.94 -0.39
C GLY A 50 5.46 4.09 1.03
N ILE A 51 5.11 5.18 1.73
CA ILE A 51 5.54 5.40 3.13
C ILE A 51 5.00 4.29 4.04
N SER A 52 3.74 3.89 3.85
CA SER A 52 3.10 2.86 4.67
C SER A 52 3.78 1.50 4.49
N LEU A 53 4.16 1.15 3.26
CA LEU A 53 4.95 -0.03 2.96
C LEU A 53 6.32 0.01 3.65
N GLN A 54 7.10 1.07 3.43
CA GLN A 54 8.46 1.19 3.97
C GLN A 54 8.48 1.16 5.50
N ARG A 55 7.56 1.88 6.16
CA ARG A 55 7.43 1.86 7.63
C ARG A 55 7.12 0.47 8.16
N SER A 56 6.21 -0.24 7.49
CA SER A 56 5.83 -1.59 7.89
C SER A 56 6.97 -2.58 7.72
N LEU A 57 7.69 -2.53 6.59
CA LEU A 57 8.87 -3.35 6.35
C LEU A 57 9.95 -3.11 7.43
N ASN A 58 10.29 -1.86 7.73
CA ASN A 58 11.25 -1.56 8.78
C ASN A 58 10.81 -2.13 10.15
N ALA A 59 9.54 -2.01 10.51
CA ALA A 59 9.02 -2.55 11.76
C ALA A 59 9.14 -4.09 11.84
N PHE A 60 9.21 -4.79 10.70
CA PHE A 60 9.22 -6.25 10.63
C PHE A 60 10.61 -6.86 10.35
N ASN A 61 11.66 -6.05 10.25
CA ASN A 61 13.00 -6.48 9.86
C ASN A 61 13.88 -7.05 11.00
N ARG A 62 13.32 -7.20 12.21
CA ARG A 62 13.99 -7.72 13.42
C ARG A 62 15.26 -6.95 13.82
N ASN A 63 15.18 -5.62 13.86
CA ASN A 63 16.30 -4.71 14.12
C ASN A 63 17.39 -4.83 13.04
N GLY A 64 16.98 -4.82 11.79
CA GLY A 64 17.89 -4.87 10.64
C GLY A 64 18.48 -6.25 10.33
N ARG A 65 18.03 -7.33 10.99
CA ARG A 65 18.61 -8.68 10.83
C ARG A 65 18.17 -9.36 9.53
N ASP A 66 16.96 -9.10 9.07
CA ASP A 66 16.46 -9.66 7.80
C ASP A 66 16.90 -8.82 6.61
N TYR A 67 16.87 -7.51 6.77
CA TYR A 67 17.31 -6.50 5.81
C TYR A 67 17.49 -5.16 6.56
N PRO A 68 18.36 -4.25 6.10
CA PRO A 68 18.56 -2.96 6.74
C PRO A 68 17.30 -2.10 6.71
N ASP A 69 17.21 -1.12 7.61
CA ASP A 69 16.16 -0.12 7.59
C ASP A 69 16.16 0.65 6.26
N LEU A 70 14.97 0.76 5.67
CA LEU A 70 14.71 1.57 4.49
C LEU A 70 14.59 3.04 4.89
N VAL A 71 15.00 3.91 3.98
CA VAL A 71 14.59 5.32 4.03
C VAL A 71 13.09 5.39 3.76
N VAL A 72 12.37 6.13 4.60
CA VAL A 72 10.92 6.31 4.49
C VAL A 72 10.62 7.58 3.67
N ASP A 73 10.78 7.49 2.36
CA ASP A 73 10.60 8.59 1.40
C ASP A 73 9.33 8.45 0.53
N GLY A 74 8.63 7.32 0.63
CA GLY A 74 7.46 7.00 -0.20
C GLY A 74 7.79 6.60 -1.63
N LEU A 75 9.07 6.55 -2.00
CA LEU A 75 9.53 6.15 -3.33
C LEU A 75 9.81 4.65 -3.32
N VAL A 76 8.92 3.88 -3.93
CA VAL A 76 9.11 2.42 -4.03
C VAL A 76 10.18 2.13 -5.07
N GLY A 77 11.40 1.92 -4.57
CA GLY A 77 12.59 1.57 -5.34
C GLY A 77 12.99 0.11 -5.21
N ARG A 78 14.12 -0.23 -5.83
CA ARG A 78 14.69 -1.59 -5.78
C ARG A 78 14.89 -2.08 -4.34
N MET A 79 15.35 -1.20 -3.44
CA MET A 79 15.57 -1.55 -2.04
C MET A 79 14.28 -1.93 -1.32
N THR A 80 13.19 -1.19 -1.55
CA THR A 80 11.87 -1.51 -1.00
C THR A 80 11.38 -2.87 -1.49
N VAL A 81 11.49 -3.15 -2.79
CA VAL A 81 11.10 -4.44 -3.39
C VAL A 81 11.95 -5.58 -2.82
N THR A 82 13.26 -5.39 -2.67
CA THR A 82 14.15 -6.40 -2.09
C THR A 82 13.83 -6.68 -0.62
N ALA A 83 13.54 -5.64 0.18
CA ALA A 83 13.11 -5.81 1.57
C ALA A 83 11.76 -6.53 1.67
N PHE A 84 10.82 -6.20 0.79
CA PHE A 84 9.55 -6.90 0.70
C PHE A 84 9.74 -8.39 0.37
N ARG A 85 10.52 -8.72 -0.65
CA ARG A 85 10.85 -10.11 -0.99
C ARG A 85 11.51 -10.83 0.19
N ALA A 86 12.47 -10.19 0.85
CA ALA A 86 13.13 -10.77 2.02
C ALA A 86 12.17 -11.05 3.18
N LEU A 87 11.16 -10.18 3.41
CA LEU A 87 10.11 -10.45 4.39
C LEU A 87 9.30 -11.69 4.01
N ILE A 88 8.84 -11.77 2.76
CA ILE A 88 8.03 -12.89 2.27
C ILE A 88 8.82 -14.19 2.25
N ASP A 89 10.06 -14.20 1.78
CA ASP A 89 10.93 -15.39 1.80
C ASP A 89 11.16 -15.88 3.24
N LYS A 90 11.26 -14.95 4.20
CA LYS A 90 11.51 -15.29 5.60
C LYS A 90 10.28 -15.82 6.34
N ARG A 91 9.10 -15.30 6.00
CA ARG A 91 7.87 -15.46 6.80
C ARG A 91 6.73 -16.16 6.06
N GLY A 92 6.84 -16.35 4.75
CA GLY A 92 5.78 -16.90 3.91
C GLY A 92 4.47 -16.15 4.07
N LEU A 93 3.38 -16.92 4.10
CA LEU A 93 2.00 -16.42 4.21
C LEU A 93 1.74 -15.59 5.49
N ASP A 94 2.44 -15.90 6.59
CA ASP A 94 2.30 -15.10 7.82
C ASP A 94 2.87 -13.70 7.63
N GLY A 95 3.97 -13.58 6.86
CA GLY A 95 4.58 -12.30 6.51
C GLY A 95 3.65 -11.43 5.66
N GLU A 96 3.06 -12.05 4.63
CA GLU A 96 2.05 -11.41 3.78
C GLU A 96 0.84 -10.95 4.59
N THR A 97 0.26 -11.84 5.39
CA THR A 97 -0.92 -11.54 6.23
C THR A 97 -0.65 -10.39 7.20
N VAL A 98 0.50 -10.39 7.88
CA VAL A 98 0.85 -9.33 8.83
C VAL A 98 1.13 -8.02 8.10
N LEU A 99 1.78 -8.05 6.94
CA LEU A 99 2.02 -6.85 6.15
C LEU A 99 0.70 -6.24 5.65
N LEU A 100 -0.21 -7.06 5.12
CA LEU A 100 -1.52 -6.62 4.65
C LEU A 100 -2.30 -5.95 5.78
N ARG A 101 -2.31 -6.55 6.97
CA ARG A 101 -2.94 -5.97 8.18
C ARG A 101 -2.29 -4.66 8.61
N ALA A 102 -0.98 -4.53 8.49
CA ALA A 102 -0.29 -3.29 8.80
C ALA A 102 -0.67 -2.17 7.82
N LEU A 103 -0.74 -2.46 6.52
CA LEU A 103 -1.19 -1.53 5.49
C LEU A 103 -2.63 -1.08 5.73
N ASN A 104 -3.55 -2.03 5.95
CA ASN A 104 -4.94 -1.75 6.31
C ASN A 104 -5.06 -0.88 7.56
N SER A 105 -4.25 -1.15 8.59
CA SER A 105 -4.27 -0.36 9.83
C SER A 105 -3.82 1.08 9.60
N LEU A 106 -2.77 1.29 8.79
CA LEU A 106 -2.27 2.62 8.45
C LEU A 106 -3.28 3.38 7.58
N GLN A 107 -3.90 2.72 6.60
CA GLN A 107 -4.94 3.32 5.77
C GLN A 107 -6.19 3.67 6.60
N GLY A 108 -6.62 2.79 7.50
CA GLY A 108 -7.72 3.04 8.43
C GLY A 108 -7.46 4.26 9.31
N ALA A 109 -6.25 4.36 9.90
CA ALA A 109 -5.84 5.54 10.67
C ALA A 109 -5.86 6.83 9.82
N ARG A 110 -5.47 6.74 8.54
CA ARG A 110 -5.53 7.87 7.61
C ARG A 110 -6.98 8.31 7.34
N TYR A 111 -7.89 7.37 7.12
CA TYR A 111 -9.31 7.69 6.90
C TYR A 111 -9.97 8.33 8.11
N ILE A 112 -9.69 7.82 9.33
CA ILE A 112 -10.19 8.44 10.56
C ILE A 112 -9.72 9.90 10.64
N LYS A 113 -8.42 10.14 10.42
CA LYS A 113 -7.85 11.50 10.42
C LYS A 113 -8.48 12.42 9.36
N LEU A 114 -8.79 11.88 8.18
CA LEU A 114 -9.49 12.65 7.14
C LEU A 114 -10.90 13.03 7.59
N ALA A 115 -11.65 12.10 8.18
CA ALA A 115 -12.99 12.34 8.69
C ALA A 115 -13.03 13.38 9.82
N GLU A 116 -12.03 13.38 10.72
CA GLU A 116 -11.88 14.41 11.77
C GLU A 116 -11.81 15.83 11.19
N SER A 117 -11.15 16.00 10.04
CA SER A 117 -11.03 17.29 9.35
C SER A 117 -12.21 17.61 8.43
N ARG A 118 -12.99 16.60 8.05
CA ARG A 118 -14.03 16.70 7.03
C ARG A 118 -15.18 15.72 7.31
N PRO A 119 -16.16 16.11 8.15
CA PRO A 119 -17.20 15.21 8.66
C PRO A 119 -18.00 14.46 7.59
N LYS A 120 -18.14 15.01 6.37
CA LYS A 120 -18.85 14.34 5.27
C LYS A 120 -18.20 13.03 4.81
N ASP A 121 -16.95 12.78 5.16
CA ASP A 121 -16.24 11.55 4.81
C ASP A 121 -16.58 10.40 5.80
N GLU A 122 -17.14 10.69 6.98
CA GLU A 122 -17.56 9.69 7.99
C GLU A 122 -18.48 8.60 7.43
N ARG A 123 -19.34 8.97 6.47
CA ARG A 123 -20.27 8.05 5.80
C ARG A 123 -19.56 6.89 5.09
N PHE A 124 -18.30 7.07 4.71
CA PHE A 124 -17.51 6.06 4.01
C PHE A 124 -16.63 5.24 4.96
N VAL A 125 -16.11 5.86 6.02
CA VAL A 125 -15.11 5.24 6.92
C VAL A 125 -15.62 3.94 7.52
N ARG A 126 -16.84 3.94 8.08
CA ARG A 126 -17.44 2.72 8.65
C ARG A 126 -17.54 1.59 7.62
N GLY A 127 -18.00 1.91 6.41
CA GLY A 127 -18.17 0.94 5.34
C GLY A 127 -16.84 0.37 4.85
N TRP A 128 -15.80 1.20 4.81
CA TRP A 128 -14.46 0.78 4.45
C TRP A 128 -13.90 -0.22 5.48
N PHE A 129 -13.93 0.11 6.78
CA PHE A 129 -13.47 -0.80 7.83
C PHE A 129 -14.21 -2.14 7.84
N LEU A 130 -15.53 -2.12 7.62
CA LEU A 130 -16.34 -3.34 7.63
C LEU A 130 -16.01 -4.30 6.48
N ASN A 131 -15.63 -3.78 5.31
CA ASN A 131 -15.53 -4.58 4.08
C ASN A 131 -14.10 -4.77 3.58
N ARG A 132 -13.12 -4.02 4.09
CA ARG A 132 -11.75 -4.00 3.56
C ARG A 132 -10.66 -4.40 4.56
N VAL A 133 -10.98 -4.49 5.85
CA VAL A 133 -10.01 -4.86 6.89
C VAL A 133 -10.28 -6.30 7.36
N ASN A 134 -9.32 -7.22 7.12
CA ASN A 134 -9.41 -8.66 7.43
C ASN A 134 -8.16 -9.19 8.20
#